data_AF-A0A7S3RJM4-F1
#
_entry.id   AF-A0A7S3RJM4-F1
#
_cell.length_a   1.000
_cell.length_b   1.000
_cell.length_c   1.000
_cell.angle_alpha   90.00
_cell.angle_beta   90.00
_cell.angle_gamma   90.00
#
_symmetry.space_group_name_H-M   'P 1'
#
loop_
_entity.id
_entity.type
_entity.pdbx_description
1 polymer ?
#
loop_
_entity_poly.entity_id
_entity_poly.type
_entity_poly.pdbx_seq_one_letter_code
_entity_poly.pdbx_strand_id
1 'polypeptide(L)'
;KTQPNFIMGTLPSRWASRMQAYIAGHLEEFRIGAKEIKQRKFRIVEEGLFGCHVQLDGPAAGQSVRFPVFSGMVYTSAQYSDATPVITHPNGIKTIERVAPGTWQFTLFLGTSFRVYAMDFEGNVVGPDLDFS
;
A
#
# COMPACT_ATOMS: atom_id res chain seq x y z
N LYS A 1 -6.15 -0.62 -15.99
CA LYS A 1 -5.06 -1.52 -16.45
C LYS A 1 -4.16 -0.74 -17.38
N THR A 2 -3.03 -0.28 -16.88
CA THR A 2 -2.01 0.36 -17.72
C THR A 2 -1.29 -0.75 -18.45
N GLN A 3 -1.38 -0.77 -19.78
CA GLN A 3 -0.67 -1.78 -20.56
C GLN A 3 0.84 -1.54 -20.40
N PRO A 4 1.65 -2.59 -20.23
CA PRO A 4 3.10 -2.43 -20.29
C PRO A 4 3.50 -1.83 -21.63
N ASN A 5 4.36 -0.81 -21.58
CA ASN A 5 4.92 -0.23 -22.79
C ASN A 5 6.12 -1.06 -23.21
N PHE A 6 5.97 -1.74 -24.35
CA PHE A 6 7.07 -2.46 -24.99
C PHE A 6 7.71 -1.57 -26.05
N ILE A 7 9.02 -1.40 -25.96
CA ILE A 7 9.78 -0.81 -27.07
C ILE A 7 10.34 -1.98 -27.88
N MET A 8 9.83 -2.14 -29.10
CA MET A 8 10.32 -3.11 -30.07
C MET A 8 11.41 -2.47 -30.92
N GLY A 9 12.40 -3.28 -31.34
CA GLY A 9 13.45 -2.79 -32.23
C GLY A 9 12.94 -2.44 -33.62
N THR A 10 13.24 -1.23 -34.10
CA THR A 10 12.80 -0.72 -35.41
C THR A 10 13.83 -0.85 -36.53
N LEU A 11 15.00 -1.45 -36.26
CA LEU A 11 16.08 -1.59 -37.24
C LEU A 11 15.91 -2.84 -38.13
N PRO A 12 16.29 -2.78 -39.43
CA PRO A 12 16.21 -3.90 -40.35
C PRO A 12 17.33 -4.90 -40.05
N SER A 13 17.14 -5.72 -39.02
CA SER A 13 18.05 -6.81 -38.66
C SER A 13 17.25 -7.95 -38.05
N ARG A 14 17.89 -9.11 -37.88
CA ARG A 14 17.33 -10.34 -37.26
C ARG A 14 16.82 -10.15 -35.80
N TRP A 15 16.85 -8.92 -35.31
CA TRP A 15 16.50 -8.48 -33.96
C TRP A 15 15.25 -7.58 -33.93
N ALA A 16 14.63 -7.28 -35.08
CA ALA A 16 13.42 -6.45 -35.18
C ALA A 16 12.21 -7.02 -34.41
N SER A 17 12.19 -8.32 -34.16
CA SER A 17 11.13 -9.01 -33.41
C SER A 17 11.45 -9.21 -31.92
N ARG A 18 12.54 -8.62 -31.40
CA ARG A 18 12.94 -8.78 -30.00
C ARG A 18 12.56 -7.55 -29.19
N MET A 19 12.07 -7.79 -27.97
CA MET A 19 11.78 -6.75 -26.98
C MET A 19 13.09 -6.06 -26.58
N GLN A 20 13.20 -4.75 -26.82
CA GLN A 20 14.39 -3.97 -26.49
C GLN A 20 14.32 -3.36 -25.08
N ALA A 21 13.12 -2.99 -24.65
CA ALA A 21 12.90 -2.49 -23.30
C ALA A 21 11.53 -2.92 -22.78
N TYR A 22 11.50 -3.25 -21.50
CA TYR A 22 10.29 -3.40 -20.70
C TYR A 22 10.23 -2.23 -19.73
N ILE A 23 9.21 -1.38 -19.85
CA ILE A 23 9.03 -0.24 -18.95
C ILE A 23 7.79 -0.52 -18.10
N ALA A 24 8.03 -0.81 -16.82
CA ALA A 24 6.98 -0.76 -15.82
C ALA A 24 6.74 0.71 -15.46
N GLY A 25 5.58 1.25 -15.83
CA GLY A 25 5.18 2.58 -15.37
C GLY A 25 5.02 2.61 -13.86
N HIS A 26 5.44 3.70 -13.22
CA HIS A 26 5.10 3.94 -11.82
C HIS A 26 3.64 4.40 -11.75
N LEU A 27 2.78 3.54 -11.22
CA LEU A 27 1.39 3.89 -10.89
C LEU A 27 1.23 3.75 -9.39
N GLU A 28 0.96 4.88 -8.74
CA GLU A 28 0.55 4.86 -7.36
C GLU A 28 -0.88 4.34 -7.27
N GLU A 29 -1.07 3.13 -6.75
CA GLU A 29 -2.40 2.51 -6.65
C GLU A 29 -3.20 3.04 -5.46
N PHE A 30 -2.54 3.23 -4.31
CA PHE A 30 -3.09 3.85 -3.11
C PHE A 30 -1.95 4.13 -2.12
N ARG A 31 -2.22 4.89 -1.07
CA ARG A 31 -1.34 5.13 0.07
C ARG A 31 -2.03 4.69 1.33
N ILE A 32 -1.26 4.11 2.23
CA ILE A 32 -1.66 3.81 3.61
C ILE A 32 -0.85 4.68 4.56
N GLY A 33 -1.47 5.09 5.65
CA GLY A 33 -0.83 5.92 6.67
C GLY A 33 -1.75 6.12 7.85
N ALA A 34 -1.52 7.19 8.60
CA ALA A 34 -2.39 7.63 9.68
C ALA A 34 -2.82 9.09 9.51
N LYS A 35 -4.04 9.41 9.93
CA LYS A 35 -4.67 10.74 9.77
C LYS A 35 -3.85 11.86 10.43
N GLU A 36 -3.26 11.56 11.57
CA GLU A 36 -2.46 12.49 12.39
C GLU A 36 -1.04 12.66 11.82
N ILE A 37 -0.56 11.68 11.06
CA ILE A 37 0.82 11.62 10.56
C ILE A 37 0.89 12.18 9.16
N LYS A 38 1.05 13.50 9.06
CA LYS A 38 1.18 14.22 7.78
C LYS A 38 2.62 14.37 7.29
N GLN A 39 3.59 14.08 8.14
CA GLN A 39 5.00 14.24 7.79
C GLN A 39 5.49 13.13 6.86
N ARG A 40 6.38 13.49 5.93
CA ARG A 40 7.03 12.56 5.00
C ARG A 40 8.33 11.95 5.55
N LYS A 41 8.63 12.21 6.82
CA LYS A 41 9.83 11.68 7.47
C LYS A 41 9.53 10.26 7.95
N PHE A 42 10.42 9.36 7.61
CA PHE A 42 10.42 7.99 8.09
C PHE A 42 11.80 7.65 8.64
N ARG A 43 11.86 6.62 9.48
CA ARG A 43 13.12 6.01 9.91
C ARG A 43 13.04 4.51 9.76
N ILE A 44 14.18 3.88 9.51
CA ILE A 44 14.32 2.43 9.59
C ILE A 44 14.61 2.10 11.05
N VAL A 45 13.77 1.26 11.67
CA VAL A 45 13.88 0.90 13.09
C VAL A 45 14.44 -0.51 13.30
N GLU A 46 14.39 -1.34 12.26
CA GLU A 46 14.92 -2.70 12.28
C GLU A 46 15.25 -3.12 10.86
N GLU A 47 16.36 -3.82 10.67
CA GLU A 47 16.79 -4.36 9.38
C GLU A 47 16.97 -5.88 9.48
N GLY A 48 16.63 -6.57 8.40
CA GLY A 48 16.84 -7.99 8.25
C GLY A 48 17.39 -8.32 6.86
N LEU A 49 17.81 -9.56 6.66
CA LEU A 49 18.43 -10.00 5.40
C LEU A 49 17.54 -9.77 4.15
N PHE A 50 16.21 -9.80 4.33
CA PHE A 50 15.24 -9.73 3.23
C PHE A 50 14.33 -8.50 3.27
N GLY A 51 14.62 -7.54 4.16
CA GLY A 51 13.72 -6.40 4.35
C GLY A 51 14.04 -5.55 5.56
N CYS A 52 13.13 -4.66 5.89
CA CYS A 52 13.27 -3.77 7.04
C CYS A 52 11.91 -3.40 7.63
N HIS A 53 11.93 -2.83 8.83
CA HIS A 53 10.80 -2.15 9.42
C HIS A 53 10.98 -0.64 9.31
N VAL A 54 10.01 0.01 8.68
CA VAL A 54 9.96 1.46 8.51
C VAL A 54 8.94 2.03 9.50
N GLN A 55 9.30 3.07 10.24
CA GLN A 55 8.41 3.74 11.17
C GLN A 55 8.16 5.20 10.76
N LEU A 56 6.90 5.60 10.84
CA LEU A 56 6.44 6.98 10.81
C LEU A 56 5.98 7.36 12.22
N ASP A 57 6.47 8.47 12.75
CA ASP A 57 6.02 8.98 14.05
C ASP A 57 4.97 10.06 13.86
N GLY A 58 4.00 10.14 14.77
CA GLY A 58 3.02 11.19 14.81
C GLY A 58 3.49 12.41 15.60
N PRO A 59 2.67 13.48 15.62
CA PRO A 59 2.97 14.69 16.38
C PRO A 59 2.86 14.49 17.89
N ALA A 60 2.04 13.54 18.38
CA ALA A 60 1.93 13.24 19.80
C ALA A 60 2.78 12.02 20.20
N ALA A 61 3.20 11.99 21.47
CA ALA A 61 3.96 10.87 22.02
C ALA A 61 3.13 9.57 21.94
N GLY A 62 3.77 8.46 21.57
CA GLY A 62 3.10 7.17 21.37
C GLY A 62 2.49 6.97 19.98
N GLN A 63 2.17 8.05 19.27
CA GLN A 63 1.60 7.95 17.93
C GLN A 63 2.64 7.47 16.93
N SER A 64 2.41 6.31 16.32
CA SER A 64 3.29 5.81 15.27
C SER A 64 2.60 4.80 14.36
N VAL A 65 3.19 4.62 13.18
CA VAL A 65 2.84 3.54 12.25
C VAL A 65 4.11 2.84 11.83
N ARG A 66 4.15 1.52 11.98
CA ARG A 66 5.29 0.66 11.64
C ARG A 66 4.93 -0.27 10.49
N PHE A 67 5.69 -0.21 9.41
CA PHE A 67 5.51 -1.02 8.20
C PHE A 67 6.63 -2.06 8.11
N PRO A 68 6.34 -3.36 8.14
CA PRO A 68 7.28 -4.38 7.66
C PRO A 68 7.33 -4.32 6.13
N VAL A 69 8.53 -4.23 5.57
CA VAL A 69 8.78 -4.18 4.12
C VAL A 69 9.80 -5.27 3.80
N PHE A 70 9.31 -6.42 3.34
CA PHE A 70 10.12 -7.60 3.03
C PHE A 70 9.89 -8.07 1.59
N SER A 71 10.93 -8.65 0.99
CA SER A 71 10.85 -9.26 -0.32
C SER A 71 9.87 -10.43 -0.34
N GLY A 72 9.00 -10.49 -1.36
CA GLY A 72 8.02 -11.56 -1.55
C GLY A 72 6.69 -11.39 -0.78
N MET A 73 6.47 -10.25 -0.11
CA MET A 73 5.19 -9.98 0.55
C MET A 73 4.04 -9.88 -0.46
N VAL A 74 2.96 -10.63 -0.20
CA VAL A 74 1.72 -10.58 -0.98
C VAL A 74 0.76 -9.49 -0.46
N TYR A 75 0.97 -9.07 0.79
CA TYR A 75 0.16 -8.07 1.47
C TYR A 75 1.07 -6.96 2.00
N THR A 76 0.60 -5.72 1.95
CA THR A 76 1.19 -4.63 2.73
C THR A 76 0.52 -4.60 4.09
N SER A 77 1.30 -4.56 5.16
CA SER A 77 0.79 -4.46 6.53
C SER A 77 1.36 -3.25 7.24
N ALA A 78 0.66 -2.81 8.29
CA ALA A 78 1.04 -1.69 9.12
C ALA A 78 0.54 -1.91 10.54
N GLN A 79 1.41 -1.72 11.52
CA GLN A 79 1.06 -1.72 12.93
C GLN A 79 0.87 -0.28 13.38
N TYR A 80 -0.30 0.03 13.92
CA TYR A 80 -0.66 1.36 14.41
C TYR A 80 -0.54 1.40 15.93
N SER A 81 0.01 2.50 16.46
CA SER A 81 0.03 2.80 17.89
C SER A 81 -0.50 4.22 18.06
N ASP A 82 -1.60 4.37 18.82
CA ASP A 82 -2.30 5.64 19.07
C ASP A 82 -2.55 6.52 17.82
N ALA A 83 -2.75 5.87 16.66
CA ALA A 83 -2.85 6.52 15.37
C ALA A 83 -4.07 6.00 14.60
N THR A 84 -4.79 6.89 13.93
CA THR A 84 -6.01 6.53 13.18
C THR A 84 -5.62 6.12 11.76
N PRO A 85 -5.83 4.86 11.35
CA PRO A 85 -5.45 4.39 10.03
C PRO A 85 -6.24 5.13 8.94
N VAL A 86 -5.56 5.46 7.84
CA VAL A 86 -6.17 6.11 6.68
C VAL A 86 -5.64 5.52 5.38
N ILE A 87 -6.54 5.39 4.40
CA ILE A 87 -6.24 4.97 3.04
C ILE A 87 -6.59 6.12 2.12
N THR A 88 -5.65 6.49 1.24
CA THR A 88 -5.84 7.59 0.29
C THR A 88 -5.43 7.17 -1.10
N HIS A 89 -5.98 7.82 -2.11
CA HIS A 89 -5.57 7.65 -3.50
C HIS A 89 -5.60 9.03 -4.17
N PRO A 90 -4.63 9.40 -5.04
CA PRO A 90 -4.55 10.75 -5.61
C PRO A 90 -5.82 11.20 -6.34
N ASN A 91 -6.52 10.27 -6.98
CA ASN A 91 -7.77 10.54 -7.69
C ASN A 91 -9.02 10.28 -6.84
N GLY A 92 -8.85 10.05 -5.52
CA GLY A 92 -9.91 9.64 -4.62
C GLY A 92 -10.24 8.15 -4.68
N ILE A 93 -11.03 7.71 -3.71
CA ILE A 93 -11.59 6.36 -3.59
C ILE A 93 -13.07 6.45 -3.98
N LYS A 94 -13.56 5.51 -4.79
CA LYS A 94 -14.94 5.52 -5.29
C LYS A 94 -15.91 5.00 -4.24
N THR A 95 -15.62 3.84 -3.65
CA THR A 95 -16.43 3.25 -2.57
C THR A 95 -15.52 2.63 -1.52
N ILE A 96 -15.97 2.67 -0.27
CA ILE A 96 -15.44 1.89 0.85
C ILE A 96 -16.64 1.19 1.48
N GLU A 97 -16.61 -0.13 1.51
CA GLU A 97 -17.71 -0.96 1.98
C GLU A 97 -17.19 -1.94 3.03
N ARG A 98 -17.84 -1.98 4.19
CA ARG A 98 -17.57 -3.02 5.20
C ARG A 98 -18.21 -4.32 4.72
N VAL A 99 -17.38 -5.32 4.40
CA VAL A 99 -17.84 -6.61 3.84
C VAL A 99 -17.96 -7.71 4.89
N ALA A 100 -17.24 -7.58 5.99
CA ALA A 100 -17.30 -8.44 7.17
C ALA A 100 -16.76 -7.67 8.39
N PRO A 101 -16.92 -8.16 9.63
CA PRO A 101 -16.20 -7.61 10.78
C PRO A 101 -14.71 -7.44 10.46
N GLY A 102 -14.15 -6.29 10.86
CA GLY A 102 -12.75 -5.90 10.59
C GLY A 102 -12.28 -6.02 9.13
N THR A 103 -13.19 -6.10 8.16
CA THR A 103 -12.84 -6.26 6.74
C THR A 103 -13.59 -5.25 5.89
N TRP A 104 -12.83 -4.45 5.14
CA TRP A 104 -13.35 -3.48 4.18
C TRP A 104 -12.89 -3.80 2.78
N GLN A 105 -13.74 -3.54 1.81
CA GLN A 105 -13.38 -3.50 0.40
C GLN A 105 -13.44 -2.06 -0.08
N PHE A 106 -12.37 -1.57 -0.68
CA PHE A 106 -12.40 -0.27 -1.34
C PHE A 106 -12.19 -0.42 -2.84
N THR A 107 -12.94 0.39 -3.60
CA THR A 107 -12.90 0.39 -5.06
C THR A 107 -12.37 1.73 -5.54
N LEU A 108 -11.36 1.70 -6.42
CA LEU A 108 -10.86 2.89 -7.09
C LEU A 108 -11.75 3.28 -8.28
N PHE A 109 -11.63 4.50 -8.78
CA PHE A 109 -12.39 4.97 -9.94
C PHE A 109 -12.22 4.11 -11.20
N LEU A 110 -11.06 3.48 -11.38
CA LEU A 110 -10.77 2.58 -12.50
C LEU A 110 -11.32 1.15 -12.31
N GLY A 111 -12.09 0.89 -11.26
CA GLY A 111 -12.73 -0.40 -10.98
C GLY A 111 -11.85 -1.42 -10.26
N THR A 112 -10.56 -1.12 -10.05
CA THR A 112 -9.68 -1.97 -9.22
C THR A 112 -10.18 -1.94 -7.79
N SER A 113 -10.35 -3.14 -7.20
CA SER A 113 -10.81 -3.32 -5.83
C SER A 113 -9.71 -3.92 -4.97
N PHE A 114 -9.60 -3.46 -3.74
CA PHE A 114 -8.66 -3.94 -2.75
C PHE A 114 -9.41 -4.28 -1.47
N ARG A 115 -8.80 -5.12 -0.63
CA ARG A 115 -9.36 -5.50 0.65
C ARG A 115 -8.41 -5.16 1.78
N VAL A 116 -8.98 -4.66 2.87
CA VAL A 116 -8.28 -4.24 4.08
C VAL A 116 -8.79 -5.14 5.19
N TYR A 117 -7.84 -5.66 5.95
CA TYR A 117 -8.11 -6.46 7.14
C TYR A 117 -7.50 -5.72 8.32
N ALA A 118 -8.32 -5.44 9.32
CA ALA A 118 -7.86 -4.90 10.58
C ALA A 118 -7.89 -6.01 11.63
N MET A 119 -6.78 -6.14 12.34
CA MET A 119 -6.57 -7.16 13.36
C MET A 119 -5.95 -6.52 14.59
N ASP A 120 -6.23 -7.09 15.76
CA ASP A 120 -5.52 -6.76 16.99
C ASP A 120 -4.14 -7.44 17.02
N PHE A 121 -3.39 -7.25 18.11
CA PHE A 121 -2.06 -7.81 18.27
C PHE A 121 -2.05 -9.35 18.41
N GLU A 122 -3.18 -9.94 18.80
CA GLU A 122 -3.36 -11.39 18.90
C GLU A 122 -3.76 -12.03 17.56
N GLY A 123 -4.03 -11.21 16.54
CA GLY A 123 -4.47 -11.66 15.22
C GLY A 123 -5.99 -11.84 15.13
N ASN A 124 -6.75 -11.40 16.13
CA ASN A 124 -8.21 -11.40 16.05
C ASN A 124 -8.68 -10.21 15.22
N VAL A 125 -9.76 -10.41 14.48
CA VAL A 125 -10.40 -9.36 13.69
C VAL A 125 -10.98 -8.30 14.63
N VAL A 126 -10.65 -7.02 14.40
CA VAL A 126 -11.17 -5.93 15.26
C VAL A 126 -12.68 -5.79 15.14
N GLY A 127 -13.29 -5.35 16.24
CA GLY A 127 -14.72 -5.19 16.43
C GLY A 127 -15.38 -4.10 15.56
N PRO A 128 -16.66 -3.80 15.82
CA PRO A 128 -17.44 -2.84 15.05
C PRO A 128 -16.98 -1.37 15.21
N ASP A 129 -16.19 -1.07 16.23
CA ASP A 129 -15.87 0.32 16.61
C ASP A 129 -14.81 1.00 15.72
N LEU A 130 -14.02 0.22 15.00
CA LEU A 130 -13.15 0.76 13.95
C LEU A 130 -13.96 0.92 12.67
N ASP A 131 -13.88 2.09 12.04
CA ASP A 131 -14.45 2.34 10.72
C ASP A 131 -13.49 3.11 9.81
N PHE A 132 -13.46 2.73 8.54
CA PHE A 132 -12.72 3.42 7.48
C PHE A 132 -13.74 4.24 6.68
N SER A 133 -13.80 5.55 6.96
CA SER A 133 -14.65 6.52 6.27
C SER A 133 -13.88 7.32 5.23
#